data_AF-A0A0H3BZW5-F1
#
_entry.id   AF-A0A0H3BZW5-F1
#
_cell.length_a   1.000
_cell.length_b   1.000
_cell.length_c   1.000
_cell.angle_alpha   90.00
_cell.angle_beta   90.00
_cell.angle_gamma   90.00
#
_symmetry.space_group_name_H-M   'P 1'
#
loop_
_entity.id
_entity.type
_entity.pdbx_description
1 polymer ?
#
loop_
_entity_poly.entity_id
_entity_poly.type
_entity_poly.pdbx_seq_one_letter_code
_entity_poly.pdbx_strand_id
1 'polypeptide(L)'
;MKKKLFLVSALALLTTGIALNTGSTVSASTTRLSSLNVRNILNEYDRQLNWDANTYNSNLRYWMNQVWVKKATANDIRREPDKALHGEDYVSDYY
;
A
#
# COMPACT_ATOMS: atom_id res chain seq x y z
N MET A 1 44.47 40.50 -4.04
CA MET A 1 43.13 40.64 -3.42
C MET A 1 42.36 39.35 -3.71
N LYS A 2 42.29 38.38 -2.78
CA LYS A 2 41.17 38.01 -1.87
C LYS A 2 39.77 37.80 -2.51
N LYS A 3 39.35 36.51 -2.55
CA LYS A 3 38.03 35.88 -2.22
C LYS A 3 36.80 36.28 -3.09
N LYS A 4 35.85 35.39 -3.45
CA LYS A 4 35.05 34.44 -2.63
C LYS A 4 34.43 33.31 -3.47
N LEU A 5 34.25 32.15 -2.83
CA LEU A 5 33.39 31.01 -3.21
C LEU A 5 31.90 31.41 -3.16
N PHE A 6 31.05 30.80 -4.01
CA PHE A 6 29.71 30.31 -3.61
C PHE A 6 29.29 29.11 -4.47
N LEU A 7 29.07 27.99 -3.80
CA LEU A 7 28.35 26.81 -4.30
C LEU A 7 26.84 27.12 -4.27
N VAL A 8 26.14 26.85 -5.37
CA VAL A 8 24.68 26.65 -5.34
C VAL A 8 24.39 25.31 -6.01
N SER A 9 23.89 24.40 -5.18
CA SER A 9 23.42 23.07 -5.54
C SER A 9 22.13 23.19 -6.36
N ALA A 10 22.14 22.71 -7.60
CA ALA A 10 20.91 22.51 -8.37
C ALA A 10 20.58 21.02 -8.38
N LEU A 11 19.72 20.64 -7.45
CA LEU A 11 19.04 19.35 -7.38
C LEU A 11 18.07 19.29 -8.57
N ALA A 12 18.44 18.58 -9.63
CA ALA A 12 17.51 18.25 -10.72
C ALA A 12 17.08 16.78 -10.60
N LEU A 13 15.78 16.62 -10.35
CA LEU A 13 15.07 15.37 -10.13
C LEU A 13 15.32 14.32 -11.24
N LEU A 14 15.47 13.07 -10.80
CA LEU A 14 15.55 11.84 -11.58
C LEU A 14 14.37 11.73 -12.57
N THR A 15 14.67 11.75 -13.87
CA THR A 15 13.73 11.35 -14.92
C THR A 15 14.05 9.93 -15.38
N THR A 16 13.84 8.92 -14.54
CA THR A 16 13.76 7.54 -15.05
C THR A 16 12.32 7.28 -15.46
N GLY A 17 12.00 7.71 -16.67
CA GLY A 17 10.86 7.21 -17.41
C GLY A 17 11.05 5.72 -17.67
N ILE A 18 10.47 4.89 -16.81
CA ILE A 18 10.33 3.46 -17.08
C ILE A 18 9.18 3.31 -18.08
N ALA A 19 9.51 3.34 -19.36
CA ALA A 19 8.70 2.69 -20.37
C ALA A 19 8.88 1.17 -20.19
N LEU A 20 7.83 0.45 -19.81
CA LEU A 20 7.80 -1.01 -19.90
C LEU A 20 7.00 -1.39 -21.14
N ASN A 21 7.75 -1.62 -22.22
CA ASN A 21 7.30 -2.19 -23.47
C ASN A 21 7.19 -3.72 -23.36
N THR A 22 6.23 -4.28 -24.11
CA THR A 22 6.23 -5.62 -24.71
C THR A 22 6.34 -6.87 -23.82
N GLY A 23 5.25 -7.65 -23.86
CA GLY A 23 5.31 -9.06 -24.30
C GLY A 23 6.27 -9.98 -23.57
N SER A 24 5.79 -10.57 -22.48
CA SER A 24 6.30 -11.85 -21.98
C SER A 24 5.13 -12.68 -21.49
N THR A 25 4.67 -13.61 -22.32
CA THR A 25 3.93 -14.79 -21.87
C THR A 25 4.88 -15.61 -20.99
N VAL A 26 4.73 -15.48 -19.67
CA VAL A 26 5.31 -16.39 -18.69
C VAL A 26 4.30 -16.61 -17.56
N SER A 27 3.70 -17.80 -17.59
CA SER A 27 3.38 -18.66 -16.44
C SER A 27 2.75 -18.01 -15.18
N ALA A 28 1.45 -18.24 -15.01
CA ALA A 28 0.66 -18.18 -13.77
C ALA A 28 1.32 -17.54 -12.52
N SER A 29 1.42 -16.21 -12.47
CA SER A 29 1.61 -15.52 -11.20
C SER A 29 0.24 -15.11 -10.67
N THR A 30 -0.37 -15.95 -9.82
CA THR A 30 -1.33 -15.43 -8.84
C THR A 30 -0.54 -14.47 -7.95
N THR A 31 -0.48 -13.19 -8.32
CA THR A 31 0.39 -12.19 -7.68
C THR A 31 -0.18 -11.84 -6.33
N ARG A 32 0.14 -12.70 -5.37
CA ARG A 32 -0.22 -12.59 -3.97
C ARG A 32 0.21 -11.22 -3.45
N LEU A 33 -0.67 -10.56 -2.68
CA LEU A 33 -0.39 -9.24 -2.14
C LEU A 33 0.94 -9.23 -1.37
N SER A 34 1.78 -8.25 -1.69
CA SER A 34 3.01 -8.01 -0.95
C SER A 34 2.68 -7.45 0.45
N SER A 35 3.64 -7.57 1.38
CA SER A 35 3.52 -6.95 2.71
C SER A 35 3.37 -5.42 2.63
N LEU A 36 3.97 -4.78 1.62
CA LEU A 36 3.84 -3.35 1.37
C LEU A 36 2.40 -3.00 0.95
N ASN A 37 1.78 -3.81 0.08
CA ASN A 37 0.42 -3.57 -0.36
C ASN A 37 -0.56 -3.65 0.83
N VAL A 38 -0.38 -4.64 1.72
CA VAL A 38 -1.21 -4.78 2.93
C VAL A 38 -1.06 -3.55 3.84
N ARG A 39 0.17 -3.09 4.08
CA ARG A 39 0.44 -1.90 4.90
C ARG A 39 -0.20 -0.64 4.31
N ASN A 40 -0.10 -0.45 2.99
CA ASN A 40 -0.67 0.71 2.32
C ASN A 40 -2.19 0.76 2.49
N ILE A 41 -2.89 -0.36 2.30
CA ILE A 41 -4.34 -0.44 2.51
C ILE A 41 -4.68 -0.11 3.96
N LEU A 42 -4.00 -0.74 4.94
CA LEU A 42 -4.27 -0.47 6.35
C LEU A 42 -3.97 0.97 6.77
N ASN A 43 -2.96 1.62 6.18
CA ASN A 43 -2.66 3.02 6.43
C ASN A 43 -3.76 3.98 5.93
N GLU A 44 -4.49 3.62 4.86
CA GLU A 44 -5.64 4.39 4.39
C GLU A 44 -6.75 4.43 5.45
N TYR A 45 -6.95 3.32 6.16
CA TYR A 45 -7.95 3.18 7.22
C TYR A 45 -7.48 3.73 8.57
N ASP A 46 -6.21 3.52 8.92
CA ASP A 46 -5.61 4.06 10.14
C ASP A 46 -5.79 5.59 10.23
N ARG A 47 -5.63 6.29 9.10
CA ARG A 47 -5.85 7.75 9.03
C ARG A 47 -7.29 8.18 9.31
N GLN A 48 -8.27 7.31 9.07
CA GLN A 48 -9.69 7.62 9.21
C GLN A 48 -10.25 7.13 10.55
N LEU A 49 -9.85 5.93 10.97
CA LEU A 49 -10.27 5.29 12.21
C LEU A 49 -9.40 5.65 13.41
N ASN A 50 -8.23 6.25 13.17
CA ASN A 50 -7.25 6.64 14.18
C ASN A 50 -6.90 5.48 15.11
N TRP A 51 -6.44 4.36 14.55
CA TRP A 51 -6.12 3.17 15.33
C TRP A 51 -4.90 3.43 16.22
N ASP A 52 -4.92 2.87 17.43
CA ASP A 52 -3.71 2.83 18.23
C ASP A 52 -2.71 1.82 17.63
N ALA A 53 -1.44 1.92 18.04
CA ALA A 53 -0.36 1.10 17.51
C ALA A 53 -0.61 -0.42 17.69
N ASN A 54 -1.27 -0.86 18.75
CA ASN A 54 -1.60 -2.28 18.95
C ASN A 54 -2.70 -2.72 18.00
N THR A 55 -3.74 -1.91 17.83
CA THR A 55 -4.83 -2.19 16.88
C THR A 55 -4.29 -2.28 15.45
N TYR A 56 -3.44 -1.34 15.02
CA TYR A 56 -2.79 -1.38 13.71
C TYR A 56 -1.94 -2.65 13.53
N ASN A 57 -1.09 -2.97 14.50
CA ASN A 57 -0.19 -4.13 14.41
C ASN A 57 -0.94 -5.46 14.41
N SER A 58 -2.04 -5.56 15.17
CA SER A 58 -2.93 -6.71 15.17
C SER A 58 -3.58 -6.93 13.80
N ASN A 59 -4.14 -5.86 13.21
CA ASN A 59 -4.73 -5.89 11.87
C ASN A 59 -3.70 -6.26 10.80
N LEU A 60 -2.49 -5.68 10.87
CA LEU A 60 -1.40 -5.99 9.94
C LEU A 60 -1.03 -7.47 10.01
N ARG A 61 -0.83 -8.02 11.21
CA ARG A 61 -0.47 -9.44 11.38
C ARG A 61 -1.59 -10.36 10.90
N TYR A 62 -2.84 -10.03 11.21
CA TYR A 62 -4.01 -10.79 10.76
C TYR A 62 -4.09 -10.84 9.23
N TRP A 63 -4.05 -9.68 8.56
CA TRP A 63 -4.19 -9.62 7.10
C TRP A 63 -2.99 -10.20 6.36
N MET A 64 -1.78 -10.04 6.88
CA MET A 64 -0.61 -10.75 6.34
C MET A 64 -0.80 -12.27 6.37
N ASN A 65 -1.40 -12.80 7.45
CA ASN A 65 -1.70 -14.23 7.54
C ASN A 65 -2.86 -14.64 6.60
N GLN A 66 -3.92 -13.84 6.45
CA GLN A 66 -5.02 -14.14 5.52
C GLN A 66 -4.56 -14.12 4.06
N VAL A 67 -3.72 -13.16 3.69
CA VAL A 67 -3.05 -13.15 2.38
C VAL A 67 -2.20 -14.41 2.21
N TRP A 68 -1.57 -14.90 3.29
CA TRP A 68 -0.69 -16.07 3.27
C TRP A 68 -1.38 -17.42 3.17
N VAL A 69 -2.39 -17.62 3.99
CA VAL A 69 -3.08 -18.90 4.12
C VAL A 69 -4.28 -18.97 3.18
N LYS A 70 -5.07 -17.88 3.10
CA LYS A 70 -6.36 -17.86 2.41
C LYS A 70 -6.34 -17.13 1.07
N LYS A 71 -5.18 -16.63 0.63
CA LYS A 71 -5.04 -15.84 -0.60
C LYS A 71 -5.98 -14.62 -0.63
N ALA A 72 -6.21 -14.00 0.54
CA ALA A 72 -7.04 -12.81 0.63
C ALA A 72 -6.57 -11.73 -0.34
N THR A 73 -7.55 -11.05 -0.95
CA THR A 73 -7.33 -9.98 -1.93
C THR A 73 -7.31 -8.61 -1.26
N ALA A 74 -7.02 -7.57 -2.03
CA ALA A 74 -7.05 -6.19 -1.51
C ALA A 74 -8.47 -5.82 -1.07
N ASN A 75 -9.47 -6.29 -1.82
CA ASN A 75 -10.89 -6.06 -1.57
C ASN A 75 -11.33 -6.71 -0.25
N ASP A 76 -10.82 -7.91 0.05
CA ASP A 76 -11.09 -8.56 1.34
C ASP A 76 -10.56 -7.74 2.51
N ILE A 77 -9.34 -7.19 2.38
CA ILE A 77 -8.72 -6.35 3.40
C ILE A 77 -9.53 -5.07 3.63
N ARG A 78 -10.08 -4.47 2.56
CA ARG A 78 -10.87 -3.23 2.61
C ARG A 78 -12.26 -3.41 3.22
N ARG A 79 -12.89 -4.55 2.97
CA ARG A 79 -14.28 -4.82 3.39
C ARG A 79 -14.49 -4.74 4.90
N GLU A 80 -13.55 -5.21 5.73
CA GLU A 80 -13.74 -5.18 7.19
C GLU A 80 -13.59 -3.76 7.77
N PRO A 81 -12.52 -3.00 7.47
CA PRO A 81 -12.40 -1.61 7.87
C PRO A 81 -13.52 -0.72 7.33
N ASP A 82 -14.03 -0.97 6.12
CA ASP A 82 -15.18 -0.24 5.58
C ASP A 82 -16.43 -0.40 6.44
N LYS A 83 -16.69 -1.59 6.98
CA LYS A 83 -17.80 -1.80 7.92
C LYS A 83 -17.62 -1.00 9.21
N ALA A 84 -16.37 -0.86 9.67
CA ALA A 84 -16.07 -0.03 10.84
C ALA A 84 -16.25 1.47 10.55
N LEU A 85 -16.00 1.91 9.31
CA LEU A 85 -16.17 3.31 8.89
C LEU A 85 -17.62 3.70 8.55
N HIS A 86 -18.34 2.81 7.88
CA HIS A 86 -19.64 3.12 7.25
C HIS A 86 -20.82 2.38 7.90
N GLY A 87 -20.55 1.51 8.87
CA GLY A 87 -21.55 0.67 9.53
C GLY A 87 -21.65 -0.74 8.91
N GLU A 88 -22.22 -1.68 9.67
CA GLU A 88 -22.31 -3.09 9.26
C GLU A 88 -23.18 -3.31 8.02
N ASP A 89 -24.12 -2.39 7.75
CA ASP A 89 -25.00 -2.39 6.59
C ASP A 89 -24.33 -1.87 5.31
N TYR A 90 -23.05 -1.46 5.38
CA TYR A 90 -22.32 -0.98 4.20
C TYR A 90 -22.08 -2.11 3.20
N VAL A 91 -22.72 -1.98 2.03
CA VAL A 91 -22.43 -2.82 0.86
C VAL A 91 -21.21 -2.24 0.17
N SER A 92 -20.11 -2.98 0.24
CA SER A 92 -18.86 -2.59 -0.38
C SER A 92 -18.90 -2.85 -1.89
N ASP A 93 -18.55 -1.83 -2.69
CA ASP A 93 -18.51 -1.88 -4.15
C ASP A 93 -17.34 -2.72 -4.72
N TYR A 94 -16.56 -3.40 -3.86
CA TYR A 94 -15.35 -4.13 -4.25
C TYR A 94 -15.59 -5.54 -4.83
N TYR A 95 -16.66 -5.73 -5.62
CA TYR A 95 -17.01 -7.00 -6.28
C TYR A 95 -16.78 -7.00 -7.80
#